data_AF-A0A645CUA4-F1
#
_entry.id   AF-A0A645CUA4-F1
#
_cell.length_a   1.000
_cell.length_b   1.000
_cell.length_c   1.000
_cell.angle_alpha   90.00
_cell.angle_beta   90.00
_cell.angle_gamma   90.00
#
_symmetry.space_group_name_H-M   'P 1'
#
loop_
_entity.id
_entity.type
_entity.pdbx_description
1 polymer ?
#
loop_
_entity_poly.entity_id
_entity_poly.type
_entity_poly.pdbx_seq_one_letter_code
_entity_poly.pdbx_strand_id
1 'polypeptide(L)' 'MLTGTLSNQSGVMMKLAAVKDLAHWNYKPEAAFIWDFFQDYQRNTENGELIINSPEE' A
#
# COMPACT_ATOMS: atom_id res chain seq x y z
N MET A 1 -6.62 14.79 6.41
CA MET A 1 -6.09 13.91 5.35
C MET A 1 -5.62 12.64 6.03
N LEU A 2 -6.21 11.49 5.74
CA LEU A 2 -5.76 10.22 6.35
C LEU A 2 -4.58 9.71 5.52
N THR A 3 -3.39 9.65 6.10
CA THR A 3 -2.19 9.17 5.41
C THR A 3 -1.50 8.12 6.25
N GLY A 4 -0.94 7.09 5.61
CA GLY A 4 -0.15 6.04 6.24
C GLY A 4 1.15 5.80 5.47
N THR A 5 2.14 5.20 6.14
CA THR A 5 3.40 4.79 5.50
C THR A 5 3.71 3.33 5.81
N LEU A 6 4.30 2.66 4.82
CA LEU A 6 5.03 1.39 4.99
C LEU A 6 6.51 1.75 4.97
N SER A 7 7.23 1.39 6.03
CA SER A 7 8.62 1.78 6.24
C SER A 7 9.44 0.55 6.66
N ASN A 8 10.70 0.51 6.25
CA ASN A 8 11.69 -0.46 6.67
C ASN A 8 12.89 0.25 7.34
N GLN A 9 13.98 -0.48 7.59
CA GLN A 9 15.19 0.09 8.21
C GLN A 9 15.87 1.17 7.35
N SER A 10 15.63 1.16 6.03
CA SER A 10 16.17 2.14 5.07
C SER A 10 15.28 3.37 4.91
N GLY A 11 14.10 3.41 5.54
CA GLY A 11 13.19 4.56 5.53
C GLY A 11 11.79 4.22 5.00
N VAL A 12 11.12 5.22 4.41
CA VAL A 12 9.75 5.07 3.88
C VAL A 12 9.81 4.38 2.52
N MET A 13 9.15 3.24 2.38
CA MET A 13 9.00 2.52 1.11
C MET A 13 7.76 2.98 0.34
N MET A 14 6.65 3.23 1.05
CA MET A 14 5.38 3.59 0.43
C MET A 14 4.60 4.56 1.32
N LYS A 15 3.89 5.50 0.70
CA LYS A 15 2.95 6.41 1.37
C LYS A 15 1.56 6.27 0.74
N LEU A 16 0.58 5.92 1.54
CA LEU A 16 -0.83 5.92 1.15
C LEU A 16 -1.48 7.19 1.66
N ALA A 17 -2.23 7.87 0.80
CA ALA A 17 -3.04 9.02 1.17
C ALA A 17 -4.49 8.79 0.74
N ALA A 18 -5.40 8.76 1.71
CA ALA A 18 -6.81 8.78 1.42
C ALA A 18 -7.19 10.21 1.00
N VAL A 19 -7.60 10.34 -0.25
CA VAL A 19 -8.17 11.57 -0.77
C VAL A 19 -9.68 11.48 -0.58
N LYS A 20 -10.20 12.37 0.26
CA LYS A 20 -11.63 12.52 0.48
C LYS A 20 -12.16 13.61 -0.45
N ASP A 21 -13.41 13.49 -0.88
CA ASP A 21 -14.17 14.54 -1.58
C ASP A 21 -13.69 14.87 -3.01
N LEU A 22 -12.99 13.94 -3.67
CA LEU A 22 -12.78 13.96 -5.12
C LEU A 22 -13.61 12.86 -5.80
N ALA A 23 -14.18 13.18 -6.96
CA ALA A 23 -14.81 12.18 -7.80
C ALA A 23 -13.73 11.19 -8.29
N HIS A 24 -13.85 9.94 -7.85
CA HIS A 24 -12.99 8.87 -8.34
C HIS A 24 -13.66 8.19 -9.54
N TRP A 25 -13.01 8.21 -10.70
CA TRP A 25 -13.45 7.43 -11.85
C TRP A 25 -12.76 6.07 -11.80
N ASN A 26 -13.52 5.00 -11.53
CA ASN A 26 -12.98 3.64 -11.48
C ASN A 26 -12.60 3.20 -12.90
N TYR A 27 -11.32 3.29 -13.27
CA TYR A 27 -10.83 2.60 -14.46
C TYR A 27 -10.53 1.15 -14.09
N LYS A 28 -11.46 0.26 -14.48
CA LYS A 28 -11.50 -1.14 -14.05
C LYS A 28 -10.20 -1.93 -14.31
N PRO A 29 -9.47 -1.77 -15.43
CA PRO A 29 -8.25 -2.52 -15.68
C PRO A 29 -7.16 -2.23 -14.63
N GLU A 30 -7.02 -0.98 -14.22
CA GLU A 30 -5.99 -0.49 -13.30
C GLU A 30 -6.26 -0.94 -11.87
N ALA A 31 -7.52 -1.14 -11.51
CA ALA A 31 -7.88 -1.66 -10.20
C ALA A 31 -7.25 -3.05 -9.94
N ALA A 32 -7.15 -3.90 -10.98
CA ALA A 32 -6.51 -5.22 -10.85
C ALA A 32 -5.01 -5.07 -10.61
N PHE A 33 -4.31 -4.26 -11.41
CA PHE A 33 -2.87 -4.00 -11.22
C PHE A 33 -2.54 -3.41 -9.85
N ILE A 34 -3.36 -2.46 -9.38
CA ILE A 34 -3.19 -1.85 -8.05
C ILE A 34 -3.44 -2.90 -6.95
N TRP A 35 -4.45 -3.75 -7.10
CA TRP A 35 -4.75 -4.79 -6.14
C TRP A 35 -3.65 -5.84 -6.05
N ASP A 36 -3.15 -6.30 -7.20
CA ASP A 36 -2.05 -7.26 -7.30
C ASP A 36 -0.79 -6.71 -6.62
N PHE A 37 -0.43 -5.46 -6.90
CA PHE A 37 0.69 -4.78 -6.23
C PHE A 37 0.52 -4.70 -4.70
N PHE A 38 -0.70 -4.45 -4.20
CA PHE A 38 -0.91 -4.39 -2.74
C PHE A 38 -0.83 -5.76 -2.06
N GLN A 39 -1.01 -6.87 -2.77
CA GLN A 39 -0.84 -8.22 -2.19
C GLN A 39 0.60 -8.50 -1.76
N ASP A 40 1.57 -7.76 -2.32
CA ASP A 40 2.99 -7.90 -1.98
C ASP A 40 3.32 -7.34 -0.59
N TYR A 41 2.44 -6.53 0.01
CA TYR A 41 2.71 -5.83 1.26
C TYR A 41 1.61 -6.08 2.30
N GLN A 42 2.01 -6.58 3.46
CA GLN A 42 1.10 -6.80 4.59
C GLN A 42 1.71 -6.26 5.88
N ARG A 43 0.87 -6.01 6.89
CA ARG A 43 1.32 -5.63 8.22
C ARG A 43 0.77 -6.62 9.24
N ASN A 44 1.63 -7.19 10.07
CA ASN A 44 1.20 -7.97 11.21
C ASN A 44 0.44 -7.05 12.18
N THR A 45 -0.81 -7.40 12.47
CA THR A 45 -1.72 -6.57 13.29
C THR A 45 -1.44 -6.61 14.78
N GLU A 46 -0.62 -7.56 15.25
CA GLU A 46 -0.27 -7.72 16.66
C GLU A 46 0.99 -6.92 17.03
N ASN A 47 2.04 -7.01 16.20
CA ASN A 47 3.35 -6.40 16.48
C ASN A 47 3.70 -5.22 15.54
N GLY A 48 2.90 -4.99 14.49
CA GLY A 48 3.10 -3.90 13.53
C GLY A 48 4.21 -4.15 12.50
N GLU A 49 4.81 -5.34 12.46
CA GLU A 49 5.88 -5.70 11.51
C GLU A 49 5.40 -5.66 10.06
N LEU A 50 6.27 -5.18 9.16
CA LEU A 50 6.04 -5.18 7.72
C LEU A 50 6.41 -6.55 7.15
N ILE A 51 5.47 -7.18 6.45
CA ILE A 51 5.65 -8.44 5.73
C ILE A 51 5.68 -8.13 4.24
N ILE A 52 6.73 -8.56 3.55
CA ILE A 52 6.90 -8.43 2.09
C ILE A 52 6.82 -9.82 1.49
N ASN A 53 5.81 -10.07 0.67
CA ASN A 53 5.52 -11.41 0.12
C ASN A 53 6.29 -11.71 -1.17
N SER A 54 6.66 -10.67 -1.92
CA SER A 54 7.44 -10.80 -3.15
C SER A 54 8.94 -10.63 -2.86
N PRO A 55 9.82 -11.44 -3.48
CA PRO A 55 11.26 -11.28 -3.33
C PRO A 55 11.70 -9.92 -3.88
N GLU A 56 12.65 -9.27 -3.21
CA GLU A 56 13.34 -8.09 -3.76
C GLU A 56 14.05 -8.49 -5.06
N GLU A 57 13.81 -7.75 -6.16
CA GLU A 57 14.58 -7.88 -7.41
C GLU A 57 16.05 -7.46 -7.22
#